data_AF-A0A2D5P519-F1
#
_entry.id   AF-A0A2D5P519-F1
#
_cell.length_a   1.000
_cell.length_b   1.000
_cell.length_c   1.000
_cell.angle_alpha   90.00
_cell.angle_beta   90.00
_cell.angle_gamma   90.00
#
_symmetry.space_group_name_H-M   'P 1'
#
loop_
_entity.id
_entity.type
_entity.pdbx_description
1 polymer ?
#
loop_
_entity_poly.entity_id
_entity_poly.type
_entity_poly.pdbx_seq_one_letter_code
_entity_poly.pdbx_strand_id
1 'polypeptide(L)'
;MIYKYREFGEYTDKIILNSELFFATYNSFNDPFDCNLDVNSYNNDEFDSYIDDFCESYPQTKSTLLKGQSKKEFREVIKSKLEEFKSHTGILSMSRKNKNILMWSHYSDHHKGLCLVLKK
;
A
#
# COMPACT_ATOMS: atom_id res chain seq x y z
N MET A 1 -10.82 18.60 4.12
CA MET A 1 -9.38 18.91 4.23
C MET A 1 -8.64 17.61 4.45
N ILE A 2 -7.46 17.46 3.84
CA ILE A 2 -6.61 16.28 3.99
C ILE A 2 -5.23 16.78 4.47
N TYR A 3 -4.61 16.03 5.37
CA TYR A 3 -3.36 16.40 6.03
C TYR A 3 -2.22 15.50 5.60
N LYS A 4 -1.07 16.11 5.32
CA LYS A 4 0.20 15.43 5.05
C LYS A 4 1.20 15.80 6.13
N TYR A 5 1.71 14.80 6.82
CA TYR A 5 2.78 14.94 7.81
C TYR A 5 4.11 14.84 7.10
N ARG A 6 5.06 15.69 7.48
CA ARG A 6 6.40 15.75 6.91
C ARG A 6 7.42 16.20 7.95
N GLU A 7 8.61 15.63 7.90
CA GLU A 7 9.82 16.23 8.45
C GLU A 7 10.30 17.43 7.61
N PHE A 8 11.31 18.15 8.08
CA PHE A 8 11.98 19.16 7.25
C PHE A 8 12.94 18.47 6.27
N GLY A 9 12.98 18.93 5.01
CA GLY A 9 13.87 18.37 3.99
C GLY A 9 13.37 18.61 2.57
N GLU A 10 14.12 18.10 1.59
CA GLU A 10 13.93 18.41 0.16
C GLU A 10 12.51 18.14 -0.35
N TYR A 11 11.91 17.01 0.03
CA TYR A 11 10.54 16.69 -0.38
C TYR A 11 9.50 17.64 0.23
N THR A 12 9.78 18.21 1.40
CA THR A 12 8.91 19.20 2.03
C THR A 12 9.05 20.54 1.32
N ASP A 13 10.27 20.90 0.92
CA ASP A 13 10.55 22.08 0.10
C ASP A 13 9.85 21.98 -1.26
N LYS A 14 9.90 20.81 -1.91
CA LYS A 14 9.18 20.54 -3.18
C LYS A 14 7.66 20.73 -3.05
N ILE A 15 7.06 20.34 -1.93
CA ILE A 15 5.62 20.57 -1.70
C ILE A 15 5.33 22.08 -1.60
N ILE A 16 6.16 22.83 -0.89
CA ILE A 16 5.91 24.24 -0.59
C ILE A 16 6.25 25.14 -1.79
N LEU A 17 7.40 24.91 -2.42
CA LEU A 17 7.95 25.75 -3.48
C LEU A 17 7.38 25.38 -4.85
N ASN A 18 7.17 24.09 -5.10
CA ASN A 18 6.83 23.59 -6.44
C ASN A 18 5.42 22.97 -6.50
N SER A 19 4.71 22.84 -5.38
CA SER A 19 3.43 22.10 -5.30
C SER A 19 3.54 20.64 -5.75
N GLU A 20 4.69 20.02 -5.53
CA GLU A 20 4.97 18.63 -5.93
C GLU A 20 4.83 17.68 -4.74
N LEU A 21 4.17 16.53 -4.96
CA LEU A 21 4.05 15.47 -3.96
C LEU A 21 4.93 14.28 -4.33
N PHE A 22 5.74 13.84 -3.37
CA PHE A 22 6.49 12.61 -3.50
C PHE A 22 5.61 11.39 -3.17
N PHE A 23 5.65 10.39 -4.04
CA PHE A 23 5.04 9.09 -3.83
C PHE A 23 6.15 8.07 -3.56
N ALA A 24 6.09 7.44 -2.39
CA ALA A 24 7.06 6.42 -2.02
C ALA A 24 6.88 5.19 -2.89
N THR A 25 7.98 4.58 -3.34
CA THR A 25 7.90 3.23 -3.91
C THR A 25 7.56 2.24 -2.79
N TYR A 26 6.98 1.10 -3.15
CA TYR A 26 6.67 0.03 -2.20
C TYR A 26 7.83 -0.28 -1.24
N ASN A 27 9.04 -0.43 -1.77
CA ASN A 27 10.24 -0.79 -0.99
C ASN A 27 10.75 0.34 -0.08
N SER A 28 10.40 1.59 -0.37
CA SER A 28 10.81 2.76 0.43
C SER A 28 9.74 3.21 1.43
N PHE A 29 8.60 2.52 1.47
CA PHE A 29 7.47 2.89 2.29
C PHE A 29 7.70 2.50 3.76
N ASN A 30 7.64 3.47 4.66
CA ASN A 30 8.10 3.36 6.05
C ASN A 30 7.03 2.88 7.06
N ASP A 31 5.95 2.25 6.58
CA ASP A 31 4.89 1.73 7.44
C ASP A 31 4.82 0.21 7.33
N PRO A 32 5.31 -0.54 8.34
CA PRO A 32 5.38 -2.00 8.28
C PRO A 32 4.01 -2.68 8.35
N PHE A 33 2.95 -1.95 8.71
CA PHE A 33 1.59 -2.50 8.83
C PHE A 33 0.70 -2.15 7.63
N ASP A 34 1.14 -1.24 6.77
CA ASP A 34 0.38 -0.79 5.62
C ASP A 34 1.03 -1.30 4.32
N CYS A 35 0.19 -1.64 3.34
CA CYS A 35 0.60 -2.16 2.04
C CYS A 35 1.47 -3.43 2.08
N ASN A 36 1.43 -4.26 3.12
CA ASN A 36 2.15 -5.55 3.11
C ASN A 36 1.46 -6.56 2.17
N LEU A 37 1.83 -6.54 0.89
CA LEU A 37 1.26 -7.37 -0.18
C LEU A 37 2.25 -8.48 -0.56
N ASP A 38 2.55 -9.39 0.36
CA ASP A 38 3.39 -10.55 0.10
C ASP A 38 2.63 -11.86 0.21
N VAL A 39 2.46 -12.53 -0.94
CA VAL A 39 1.82 -13.84 -1.03
C VAL A 39 2.61 -14.90 -0.26
N ASN A 40 3.94 -14.76 -0.16
CA ASN A 40 4.79 -15.72 0.53
C ASN A 40 4.63 -15.67 2.06
N SER A 41 4.00 -14.62 2.59
CA SER A 41 3.69 -14.51 4.02
C SER A 41 2.63 -15.52 4.49
N TYR A 42 1.90 -16.15 3.56
CA TYR A 42 0.89 -17.16 3.84
C TYR A 42 1.37 -18.55 3.47
N ASN A 43 1.06 -19.55 4.29
CA ASN A 43 1.32 -20.95 3.92
C ASN A 43 0.37 -21.40 2.79
N ASN A 44 0.57 -22.61 2.26
CA ASN A 44 -0.23 -23.11 1.15
C ASN A 44 -1.69 -23.35 1.55
N ASP A 45 -1.94 -23.89 2.74
CA ASP A 45 -3.29 -24.23 3.21
C ASP A 45 -4.12 -22.95 3.45
N GLU A 46 -3.52 -21.93 4.06
CA GLU A 46 -4.12 -20.61 4.24
C GLU A 46 -4.46 -19.96 2.90
N PHE A 47 -3.51 -19.97 1.97
CA PHE A 47 -3.73 -19.39 0.65
C PHE A 47 -4.85 -20.13 -0.10
N ASP A 48 -4.84 -21.46 -0.06
CA ASP A 48 -5.85 -22.28 -0.70
C ASP A 48 -7.25 -22.02 -0.11
N SER A 49 -7.35 -21.87 1.22
CA SER A 49 -8.59 -21.48 1.90
C SER A 49 -9.06 -20.10 1.47
N TYR A 50 -8.16 -19.11 1.40
CA TYR A 50 -8.50 -17.76 0.93
C TYR A 50 -9.02 -17.75 -0.50
N ILE A 51 -8.42 -18.54 -1.39
CA ILE A 51 -8.87 -18.66 -2.78
C ILE A 51 -10.24 -19.32 -2.85
N ASP A 52 -10.49 -20.35 -2.05
CA ASP A 52 -11.78 -21.02 -2.00
C ASP A 52 -12.87 -20.06 -1.48
N ASP A 53 -12.64 -19.36 -0.37
CA ASP A 53 -13.56 -18.35 0.19
C ASP A 53 -13.84 -17.21 -0.80
N PHE A 54 -12.81 -16.74 -1.51
CA PHE A 54 -12.95 -15.71 -2.53
C PHE A 54 -13.81 -16.19 -3.71
N CYS A 55 -13.59 -17.43 -4.16
CA CYS A 55 -14.37 -18.05 -5.24
C CYS A 55 -15.82 -18.33 -4.83
N GLU A 56 -16.08 -18.65 -3.56
CA GLU A 56 -17.44 -18.78 -3.03
C GLU A 56 -18.16 -17.44 -2.95
N SER A 57 -17.46 -16.41 -2.48
CA SER A 57 -17.99 -15.04 -2.39
C SER A 57 -18.27 -14.43 -3.76
N TYR A 58 -17.52 -14.84 -4.78
CA TYR A 58 -17.65 -14.38 -6.16
C TYR A 58 -17.64 -15.58 -7.13
N PRO A 59 -18.77 -16.28 -7.32
CA PRO A 59 -18.85 -17.51 -8.10
C PRO A 59 -18.43 -17.36 -9.57
N GLN A 60 -18.69 -16.21 -10.18
CA GLN A 60 -18.28 -15.87 -11.55
C GLN A 60 -16.77 -15.97 -11.77
N THR A 61 -16.00 -15.74 -10.71
CA THR A 61 -14.54 -15.70 -10.74
C THR A 61 -13.92 -17.08 -10.69
N LYS A 62 -14.59 -18.09 -10.11
CA LYS A 62 -14.09 -19.47 -10.02
C LYS A 62 -13.74 -20.05 -11.39
N SER A 63 -14.64 -19.85 -12.36
CA SER A 63 -14.46 -20.31 -13.74
C SER A 63 -13.42 -19.53 -14.53
N THR A 64 -12.90 -18.40 -14.03
CA THR A 64 -11.92 -17.53 -14.70
C THR A 64 -10.54 -17.61 -14.03
N LEU A 65 -10.51 -17.71 -12.70
CA LEU A 65 -9.30 -17.83 -11.87
C LEU A 65 -8.66 -19.21 -11.98
N LEU A 66 -9.48 -20.27 -12.06
CA LEU A 66 -9.04 -21.67 -12.08
C LEU A 66 -9.25 -22.33 -13.45
N LYS A 67 -9.19 -21.57 -14.56
CA LYS A 67 -9.32 -22.11 -15.94
C LYS A 67 -8.19 -23.08 -16.29
N GLY A 68 -8.26 -24.30 -15.77
CA GLY A 68 -7.26 -25.35 -16.02
C GLY A 68 -5.91 -25.14 -15.34
N GLN A 69 -5.78 -24.15 -14.45
CA GLN A 69 -4.58 -23.93 -13.65
C GLN A 69 -4.73 -24.56 -12.27
N SER A 70 -3.66 -25.18 -11.79
CA SER A 70 -3.51 -25.62 -10.41
C SER A 70 -3.47 -24.42 -9.46
N LYS A 71 -3.87 -24.62 -8.19
CA LYS A 71 -3.76 -23.57 -7.15
C LYS A 71 -2.33 -23.02 -7.01
N LYS A 72 -1.32 -23.87 -7.26
CA LYS A 72 0.10 -23.50 -7.30
C LYS A 72 0.43 -22.53 -8.44
N GLU A 73 0.00 -22.83 -9.66
CA GLU A 73 0.21 -21.93 -10.81
C GLU A 73 -0.49 -20.59 -10.58
N PHE A 74 -1.70 -20.63 -10.02
CA PHE A 74 -2.45 -19.43 -9.68
C PHE A 74 -1.72 -18.55 -8.66
N ARG A 75 -1.09 -19.15 -7.64
CA ARG A 75 -0.24 -18.43 -6.68
C ARG A 75 0.91 -17.69 -7.35
N GLU A 76 1.60 -18.33 -8.29
CA GLU A 76 2.69 -17.69 -9.04
C GLU A 76 2.18 -16.55 -9.95
N VAL A 77 0.99 -16.70 -10.55
CA VAL A 77 0.35 -15.64 -11.34
C VAL A 77 0.06 -14.42 -10.46
N ILE A 78 -0.61 -14.60 -9.31
CA ILE A 78 -0.88 -13.51 -8.36
C ILE A 78 0.43 -12.86 -7.92
N LYS A 79 1.43 -13.65 -7.57
CA LYS A 79 2.74 -13.14 -7.16
C LYS A 79 3.36 -12.25 -8.23
N SER A 80 3.39 -12.71 -9.50
CA SER A 80 3.93 -11.92 -10.60
C SER A 80 3.18 -10.60 -10.80
N LYS A 81 1.84 -10.64 -10.67
CA LYS A 81 0.98 -9.46 -10.81
C LYS A 81 1.15 -8.47 -9.67
N LEU A 82 1.36 -8.96 -8.46
CA LEU A 82 1.66 -8.10 -7.32
C LEU A 82 3.02 -7.43 -7.46
N GLU A 83 4.06 -8.15 -7.90
CA GLU A 83 5.37 -7.53 -8.14
C GLU A 83 5.33 -6.50 -9.28
N GLU A 84 4.58 -6.79 -10.36
CA GLU A 84 4.29 -5.82 -11.42
C GLU A 84 3.55 -4.59 -10.86
N PHE A 85 2.53 -4.80 -10.02
CA PHE A 85 1.78 -3.71 -9.40
C PHE A 85 2.66 -2.84 -8.48
N LYS A 86 3.49 -3.47 -7.64
CA LYS A 86 4.42 -2.78 -6.72
C LYS A 86 5.42 -1.90 -7.48
N SER A 87 5.93 -2.36 -8.61
CA SER A 87 6.94 -1.62 -9.39
C SER A 87 6.39 -0.37 -10.10
N HIS A 88 5.07 -0.31 -10.34
CA HIS A 88 4.42 0.81 -11.03
C HIS A 88 3.52 1.67 -10.13
N THR A 89 3.46 1.37 -8.83
CA THR A 89 2.58 2.07 -7.89
C THR A 89 3.39 2.90 -6.91
N GLY A 90 3.03 4.18 -6.80
CA GLY A 90 3.52 5.08 -5.77
C GLY A 90 2.53 5.22 -4.62
N ILE A 91 3.03 5.24 -3.39
CA ILE A 91 2.23 5.32 -2.16
C ILE A 91 2.31 6.74 -1.57
N LEU A 92 1.16 7.34 -1.30
CA LEU A 92 1.04 8.65 -0.66
C LEU A 92 0.16 8.56 0.59
N SER A 93 0.78 8.49 1.77
CA SER A 93 0.04 8.51 3.03
C SER A 93 -0.48 9.90 3.38
N MET A 94 -1.77 9.97 3.71
CA MET A 94 -2.46 11.19 4.14
C MET A 94 -3.49 10.86 5.22
N SER A 95 -3.92 11.87 5.98
CA SER A 95 -4.92 11.68 7.05
C SER A 95 -6.03 12.73 7.00
N ARG A 96 -7.21 12.38 7.53
CA ARG A 96 -8.29 13.34 7.80
C ARG A 96 -8.13 14.05 9.15
N LYS A 97 -7.18 13.61 9.98
CA LYS A 97 -6.86 14.22 11.29
C LYS A 97 -5.46 14.82 11.21
N ASN A 98 -5.24 15.99 11.79
CA ASN A 98 -3.93 16.66 11.87
C ASN A 98 -3.17 16.38 13.18
N LYS A 99 -3.86 15.86 14.20
CA LYS A 99 -3.29 15.51 15.51
C LYS A 99 -3.21 14.00 15.73
N ASN A 100 -3.06 13.22 14.65
CA ASN A 100 -2.91 11.77 14.79
C ASN A 100 -1.49 11.43 15.24
N ILE A 101 -1.34 10.91 16.46
CA ILE A 101 -0.03 10.63 17.06
C ILE A 101 0.77 9.59 16.28
N LEU A 102 0.11 8.56 15.71
CA LEU A 102 0.77 7.53 14.91
C LEU A 102 1.30 8.12 13.61
N MET A 103 0.52 8.99 12.97
CA MET A 103 0.98 9.66 11.75
C MET A 103 2.19 10.57 12.01
N TRP A 104 2.19 11.27 13.14
CA TRP A 104 3.34 12.03 13.61
C TRP A 104 4.56 11.12 13.91
N SER A 105 4.35 9.90 14.40
CA SER A 105 5.46 8.97 14.64
C SER A 105 6.10 8.46 13.34
N HIS A 106 5.29 8.07 12.35
CA HIS A 106 5.77 7.37 11.15
C HIS A 106 6.13 8.29 9.98
N TYR A 107 5.47 9.45 9.86
CA TYR A 107 5.55 10.31 8.68
C TYR A 107 6.09 11.72 8.99
N SER A 108 6.72 11.90 10.14
CA SER A 108 7.48 13.09 10.50
C SER A 108 8.78 12.70 11.19
N ASP A 109 9.58 13.66 11.64
CA ASP A 109 10.76 13.39 12.44
C ASP A 109 10.36 13.11 13.90
N HIS A 110 9.80 11.93 14.15
CA HIS A 110 9.46 11.43 15.49
C HIS A 110 8.67 12.45 16.33
N HIS A 111 7.50 12.83 15.83
CA HIS A 111 6.61 13.86 16.40
C HIS A 111 7.07 15.32 16.22
N LYS A 112 8.03 15.58 15.33
CA LYS A 112 8.45 16.94 14.96
C LYS A 112 8.37 17.15 13.46
N GLY A 113 8.01 18.36 13.05
CA GLY A 113 7.94 18.74 11.64
C GLY A 113 6.70 19.55 11.31
N LEU A 114 6.19 19.37 10.10
CA LEU A 114 5.07 20.12 9.55
C LEU A 114 3.87 19.21 9.30
N CYS A 115 2.68 19.77 9.52
CA CYS A 115 1.42 19.17 9.10
C CYS A 115 0.78 20.08 8.04
N LEU A 116 0.94 19.70 6.78
CA LEU A 116 0.46 20.45 5.63
C LEU A 116 -1.01 20.15 5.39
N VAL A 117 -1.81 21.20 5.16
CA VAL A 117 -3.24 21.08 4.87
C VAL A 117 -3.45 21.22 3.36
N LEU A 118 -3.88 20.14 2.73
CA LEU A 118 -4.26 20.12 1.32
C LEU A 118 -5.74 20.46 1.20
N LYS A 119 -6.03 21.56 0.50
CA LYS A 119 -7.38 21.98 0.12
C LYS A 119 -7.62 21.59 -1.34
N LYS A 120 -8.80 21.03 -1.60
CA LYS A 120 -9.30 20.83 -2.97
C LYS A 120 -9.67 22.18 -3.57
#